data_AF-A0A7L3HKG4-F1
#
_entry.id   AF-A0A7L3HKG4-F1
#
_cell.length_a   1.000
_cell.length_b   1.000
_cell.length_c   1.000
_cell.angle_alpha   90.00
_cell.angle_beta   90.00
_cell.angle_gamma   90.00
#
_symmetry.space_group_name_H-M   'P 1'
#
loop_
_entity.id
_entity.type
_entity.pdbx_description
1 polymer ?
#
loop_
_entity_poly.entity_id
_entity_poly.type
_entity_poly.pdbx_seq_one_letter_code
_entity_poly.pdbx_strand_id
1 'polypeptide(L)'
;SFIGEESVAAGEGSILTDNPTWIIDPIDGTTNFVHRFPFVAVSIGFVVNKKIEFGIVYSCVEDKMYTARKGKGAFCNGQKLQVSGQEDITKSLLVTELGSNRDPEAVKIILSNMERLLSIPIHG
;
A
#
# COMPACT_ATOMS: atom_id res chain seq x y z
N SER A 1 11.15 1.58 -18.32
CA SER A 1 10.85 2.92 -17.78
C SER A 1 10.76 2.86 -16.27
N PHE A 2 10.76 4.02 -15.62
CA PHE A 2 10.64 4.17 -14.18
C PHE A 2 9.51 5.15 -13.86
N ILE A 3 8.81 4.89 -12.76
CA ILE A 3 7.92 5.82 -12.08
C ILE A 3 8.30 5.73 -10.61
N GLY A 4 9.06 6.70 -10.12
CA GLY A 4 9.48 6.75 -8.71
C GLY A 4 8.83 7.93 -8.01
N GLU A 5 8.41 7.79 -6.75
CA GLU A 5 7.82 8.89 -5.97
C GLU A 5 8.70 10.16 -6.02
N GLU A 6 9.96 10.04 -5.63
CA GLU A 6 10.91 11.16 -5.57
C GLU A 6 11.30 11.68 -6.97
N SER A 7 11.32 10.80 -7.97
CA SER A 7 11.52 11.20 -9.37
C SER A 7 10.36 12.07 -9.87
N VAL A 8 9.13 11.69 -9.55
CA VAL A 8 7.93 12.45 -9.91
C VAL A 8 7.90 13.78 -9.16
N ALA A 9 8.29 13.80 -7.88
CA ALA A 9 8.45 15.05 -7.11
C ALA A 9 9.53 15.97 -7.73
N ALA A 10 10.59 15.40 -8.32
CA ALA A 10 11.62 16.14 -9.06
C ALA A 10 11.21 16.58 -10.48
N GLY A 11 9.98 16.28 -10.91
CA GLY A 11 9.42 16.72 -12.20
C GLY A 11 9.41 15.68 -13.32
N GLU A 12 9.77 14.42 -13.04
CA GLU A 12 9.58 13.34 -14.02
C GLU A 12 8.09 13.00 -14.21
N GLY A 13 7.73 12.49 -15.38
CA GLY A 13 6.35 12.13 -15.70
C GLY A 13 5.91 10.83 -15.02
N SER A 14 4.74 10.84 -14.37
CA SER A 14 4.07 9.64 -13.86
C SER A 14 3.13 9.05 -14.92
N ILE A 15 3.70 8.61 -16.05
CA ILE A 15 2.92 8.09 -17.20
C ILE A 15 3.17 6.60 -17.37
N LEU A 16 2.14 5.80 -17.13
CA LEU A 16 2.20 4.37 -17.36
C LEU A 16 1.91 4.02 -18.83
N THR A 17 2.91 3.47 -19.51
CA THR A 17 2.81 3.00 -20.90
C THR A 17 2.76 1.46 -20.95
N ASP A 18 2.75 0.90 -22.16
CA ASP A 18 2.81 -0.56 -22.34
C ASP A 18 4.23 -1.13 -22.15
N ASN A 19 5.25 -0.25 -22.13
CA ASN A 19 6.64 -0.65 -21.88
C ASN A 19 6.83 -1.22 -20.47
N PRO A 20 7.76 -2.18 -20.30
CA PRO A 20 8.20 -2.62 -18.98
C PRO A 20 8.58 -1.44 -18.08
N THR A 21 7.83 -1.26 -16.98
CA THR A 21 7.93 -0.12 -16.09
C THR A 21 8.10 -0.58 -14.65
N TRP A 22 9.12 -0.04 -13.98
CA TRP A 22 9.31 -0.17 -12.55
C TRP A 22 8.58 0.98 -11.85
N ILE A 23 7.72 0.65 -10.90
CA ILE A 23 7.03 1.61 -10.02
C ILE A 23 7.64 1.47 -8.64
N ILE A 24 8.21 2.54 -8.11
CA ILE A 24 9.08 2.48 -6.93
C ILE A 24 8.66 3.55 -5.91
N ASP A 25 8.48 3.11 -4.68
CA ASP A 25 8.44 3.97 -3.50
C ASP A 25 9.66 3.59 -2.63
N PRO A 26 10.64 4.51 -2.48
CA PRO A 26 11.86 4.22 -1.74
C PRO A 26 11.64 4.10 -0.23
N ILE A 27 10.68 4.83 0.35
CA ILE A 27 10.37 4.84 1.79
C ILE A 27 8.86 5.10 1.97
N ASP A 28 8.07 4.04 1.88
CA ASP A 28 6.66 4.09 2.27
C ASP A 28 6.57 4.17 3.79
N GLY A 29 5.80 5.13 4.29
CA GLY A 29 5.78 5.51 5.68
C GLY A 29 6.91 6.47 6.09
N THR A 30 7.26 7.46 5.24
CA THR A 30 8.27 8.49 5.57
C THR A 30 8.01 9.17 6.94
N THR A 31 6.76 9.45 7.32
CA THR A 31 6.41 9.93 8.67
C THR A 31 6.85 8.97 9.77
N ASN A 32 6.59 7.67 9.58
CA ASN A 32 7.02 6.64 10.52
C ASN A 32 8.54 6.59 10.61
N PHE A 33 9.24 6.68 9.48
CA PHE A 33 10.70 6.72 9.45
C PHE A 33 11.26 7.90 10.25
N VAL A 34 10.75 9.13 10.03
CA VAL A 34 11.16 10.34 10.76
C VAL A 34 10.97 10.18 12.27
N HIS A 35 9.88 9.55 12.70
CA HIS A 35 9.55 9.35 14.10
C HIS A 35 10.07 8.03 14.70
N ARG A 36 10.81 7.23 13.94
CA ARG A 36 11.27 5.88 14.35
C ARG A 36 10.12 4.94 14.75
N PHE A 37 8.94 5.12 14.17
CA PHE A 37 7.84 4.19 14.31
C PHE A 37 8.12 2.95 13.45
N PRO A 38 7.97 1.72 13.95
CA PRO A 38 8.62 0.53 13.39
C PRO A 38 7.92 -0.08 12.15
N PHE A 39 7.18 0.73 11.38
CA PHE A 39 6.51 0.30 10.15
C PHE A 39 6.91 1.22 9.01
N VAL A 40 7.96 0.81 8.30
CA VAL A 40 8.56 1.52 7.16
C VAL A 40 8.86 0.47 6.10
N ALA A 41 8.51 0.73 4.85
CA ALA A 41 8.71 -0.23 3.78
C ALA A 41 9.41 0.35 2.56
N VAL A 42 10.15 -0.51 1.84
CA VAL A 42 10.55 -0.28 0.45
C VAL A 42 9.55 -1.02 -0.45
N SER A 43 9.01 -0.36 -1.46
CA SER A 43 8.02 -0.95 -2.38
C SER A 43 8.47 -0.88 -3.83
N ILE A 44 8.40 -2.01 -4.53
CA ILE A 44 8.75 -2.14 -5.95
C ILE A 44 7.66 -2.94 -6.67
N GLY A 45 6.99 -2.32 -7.61
CA GLY A 45 6.09 -2.95 -8.58
C GLY A 45 6.72 -3.04 -9.96
N PHE A 46 6.49 -4.13 -10.67
CA PHE A 46 6.88 -4.26 -12.07
C PHE A 46 5.66 -4.50 -12.97
N VAL A 47 5.55 -3.68 -14.00
CA VAL A 47 4.37 -3.58 -14.86
C VAL A 47 4.76 -3.75 -16.32
N VAL A 48 4.00 -4.55 -17.06
CA VAL A 48 4.14 -4.74 -18.51
C VAL A 48 2.76 -4.66 -19.15
N ASN A 49 2.62 -3.96 -20.28
CA ASN A 49 1.32 -3.76 -20.93
C ASN A 49 0.24 -3.24 -19.96
N LYS A 50 0.63 -2.30 -19.08
CA LYS A 50 -0.21 -1.75 -18.00
C LYS A 50 -0.79 -2.79 -17.03
N LYS A 51 -0.19 -3.99 -16.93
CA LYS A 51 -0.58 -5.05 -16.00
C LYS A 51 0.57 -5.34 -15.04
N ILE A 52 0.27 -5.39 -13.75
CA ILE A 52 1.26 -5.78 -12.72
C ILE A 52 1.65 -7.23 -12.96
N GLU A 53 2.96 -7.48 -13.08
CA GLU A 53 3.53 -8.81 -13.26
C GLU A 53 4.11 -9.35 -11.94
N PHE A 54 4.76 -8.50 -11.15
CA PHE A 54 5.17 -8.82 -9.78
C PHE A 54 5.22 -7.59 -8.87
N GLY A 55 5.25 -7.82 -7.56
CA GLY A 55 5.45 -6.81 -6.54
C GLY A 55 6.33 -7.33 -5.40
N ILE A 56 7.09 -6.41 -4.81
CA ILE A 56 7.98 -6.62 -3.67
C ILE A 56 7.69 -5.51 -2.67
N VAL A 57 7.44 -5.88 -1.41
CA VAL A 57 7.32 -4.94 -0.29
C VAL A 57 8.19 -5.47 0.84
N TYR A 58 9.20 -4.71 1.23
CA TYR A 58 10.08 -5.08 2.33
C TYR A 58 9.80 -4.20 3.55
N SER A 59 9.24 -4.77 4.61
CA SER A 59 9.10 -4.10 5.90
C SER A 59 10.45 -4.10 6.61
N CYS A 60 11.12 -2.96 6.61
CA CYS A 60 12.54 -2.83 6.94
C CYS A 60 12.86 -3.17 8.39
N VAL A 61 12.04 -2.69 9.33
CA VAL A 61 12.29 -2.87 10.76
C VAL A 61 11.90 -4.28 11.23
N GLU A 62 10.86 -4.85 10.61
CA GLU A 62 10.39 -6.21 10.94
C GLU A 62 11.19 -7.31 10.25
N ASP A 63 12.07 -6.96 9.30
CA ASP A 63 12.75 -7.90 8.41
C ASP A 63 11.80 -8.89 7.71
N LYS A 64 10.72 -8.35 7.14
CA LYS A 64 9.70 -9.12 6.42
C LYS A 64 9.66 -8.76 4.95
N MET A 65 10.03 -9.71 4.11
CA MET A 65 10.02 -9.61 2.66
C MET A 65 8.74 -10.21 2.08
N TYR A 66 7.81 -9.33 1.71
CA TYR A 66 6.59 -9.69 0.99
C TYR A 66 6.85 -9.68 -0.51
N THR A 67 6.49 -10.76 -1.20
CA THR A 67 6.67 -10.91 -2.64
C THR A 67 5.44 -11.54 -3.27
N ALA A 68 5.10 -11.13 -4.48
CA ALA A 68 4.06 -11.78 -5.26
C ALA A 68 4.38 -11.70 -6.74
N ARG A 69 4.04 -12.76 -7.48
CA ARG A 69 4.11 -12.78 -8.94
C ARG A 69 2.83 -13.36 -9.51
N LYS A 70 2.35 -12.76 -10.59
CA LYS A 70 1.14 -13.20 -11.29
C LYS A 70 1.19 -14.68 -11.62
N GLY A 71 0.16 -15.41 -11.18
CA GLY A 71 0.04 -16.86 -11.35
C GLY A 71 1.00 -17.71 -10.49
N LYS A 72 1.75 -17.11 -9.55
CA LYS A 72 2.72 -17.81 -8.69
C LYS A 72 2.42 -17.70 -7.20
N GLY A 73 1.41 -16.91 -6.82
CA GLY A 73 1.03 -16.69 -5.42
C GLY A 73 1.78 -15.52 -4.79
N ALA A 74 1.52 -15.32 -3.50
CA ALA A 74 2.13 -14.30 -2.66
C ALA A 74 2.79 -14.97 -1.43
N PHE A 75 3.88 -14.39 -0.94
CA PHE A 75 4.72 -14.94 0.11
C PHE A 75 5.24 -13.85 1.04
N CYS A 76 5.46 -14.19 2.32
CA CYS A 76 6.25 -13.41 3.26
C CYS A 76 7.36 -14.31 3.81
N ASN A 77 8.63 -13.94 3.62
CA ASN A 77 9.78 -14.75 4.04
C ASN A 77 9.68 -16.23 3.61
N GLY A 78 9.21 -16.46 2.37
CA GLY A 78 9.01 -17.79 1.79
C GLY A 78 7.73 -18.52 2.21
N GLN A 79 6.99 -18.00 3.20
CA GLN A 79 5.71 -18.58 3.62
C GLN A 79 4.57 -18.06 2.75
N LYS A 80 3.76 -18.96 2.19
CA LYS A 80 2.64 -18.60 1.31
C LYS A 80 1.57 -17.84 2.08
N LEU A 81 1.10 -16.74 1.50
CA LEU A 81 0.05 -15.89 2.07
C LEU A 81 -1.32 -16.27 1.54
N GLN A 82 -2.34 -16.02 2.36
CA GLN A 82 -3.75 -16.16 2.01
C GLN A 82 -4.53 -15.05 2.74
N VAL A 83 -5.50 -14.45 2.06
CA VAL A 83 -6.43 -13.50 2.69
C VAL A 83 -7.40 -14.23 3.61
N SER A 84 -7.97 -13.53 4.60
CA SER A 84 -9.07 -14.08 5.38
C SER A 84 -10.28 -14.38 4.48
N GLY A 85 -11.05 -15.43 4.82
CA GLY A 85 -12.36 -15.71 4.20
C GLY A 85 -13.53 -14.96 4.83
N GLN A 86 -13.29 -13.84 5.53
CA GLN A 86 -14.35 -13.08 6.18
C GLN A 86 -15.15 -12.30 5.15
N GLU A 87 -16.46 -12.55 5.10
CA GLU A 87 -17.40 -11.86 4.21
C GLU A 87 -18.36 -10.94 4.98
N ASP A 88 -18.47 -11.13 6.30
CA ASP A 88 -19.33 -10.32 7.17
C ASP A 88 -18.54 -9.12 7.72
N ILE A 89 -18.93 -7.92 7.27
CA ILE A 89 -18.29 -6.66 7.68
C ILE A 89 -18.36 -6.43 9.20
N THR A 90 -19.42 -6.92 9.86
CA THR A 90 -19.60 -6.78 11.33
C THR A 90 -18.61 -7.62 12.13
N LYS A 91 -17.92 -8.55 11.45
CA LYS A 91 -16.89 -9.44 11.99
C LYS A 91 -15.53 -9.22 11.33
N SER A 92 -15.36 -8.09 10.64
CA SER A 92 -14.12 -7.73 9.95
C SER A 92 -13.21 -6.88 10.82
N LEU A 93 -11.90 -6.91 10.52
CA LEU A 93 -10.93 -5.95 11.06
C LEU A 93 -10.54 -5.00 9.92
N LEU A 94 -10.76 -3.70 10.11
CA LEU A 94 -10.47 -2.67 9.11
C LEU A 94 -9.14 -1.97 9.43
N VAL A 95 -8.38 -1.64 8.40
CA VAL A 95 -7.15 -0.85 8.47
C VAL A 95 -7.29 0.34 7.51
N THR A 96 -6.95 1.54 7.98
CA THR A 96 -7.00 2.78 7.19
C THR A 96 -5.99 3.79 7.72
N GLU A 97 -5.67 4.77 6.88
CA GLU A 97 -4.87 5.95 7.24
C GLU A 97 -5.69 7.23 7.06
N LEU A 98 -5.34 8.30 7.78
CA LEU A 98 -5.98 9.63 7.63
C LEU A 98 -5.48 10.41 6.40
N GLY A 99 -4.47 9.88 5.71
CA GLY A 99 -3.83 10.53 4.56
C GLY A 99 -2.97 11.74 4.94
N SER A 100 -2.32 12.32 3.93
CA SER A 100 -1.43 13.49 4.07
C SER A 100 -2.12 14.82 3.76
N ASN A 101 -3.26 14.81 3.05
CA ASN A 101 -4.00 16.02 2.72
C ASN A 101 -4.58 16.65 4.00
N ARG A 102 -4.40 17.97 4.17
CA ARG A 102 -4.86 18.76 5.32
C ARG A 102 -5.87 19.84 4.92
N ASP A 103 -6.34 19.82 3.68
CA ASP A 103 -7.48 20.63 3.27
C ASP A 103 -8.72 20.25 4.12
N PRO A 104 -9.43 21.23 4.71
CA PRO A 104 -10.54 20.96 5.62
C PRO A 104 -11.66 20.10 5.00
N GLU A 105 -11.95 20.26 3.72
CA GLU A 105 -13.01 19.49 3.06
C GLU A 105 -12.55 18.03 2.84
N ALA A 106 -11.29 17.84 2.43
CA ALA A 106 -10.71 16.50 2.31
C ALA A 106 -10.72 15.77 3.67
N VAL A 107 -10.31 16.44 4.74
CA VAL A 107 -10.33 15.88 6.11
C VAL A 107 -11.75 15.52 6.53
N LYS A 108 -12.73 16.39 6.27
CA LYS A 108 -14.14 16.13 6.58
C LYS A 108 -14.67 14.90 5.86
N ILE A 109 -14.32 14.72 4.58
CA ILE A 109 -14.70 13.54 3.80
C ILE A 109 -14.12 12.26 4.43
N ILE A 110 -12.83 12.27 4.80
CA ILE A 110 -12.17 11.11 5.41
C ILE A 110 -12.83 10.75 6.74
N LEU A 111 -13.06 11.74 7.61
CA LEU A 111 -13.70 11.51 8.90
C LEU A 111 -15.14 11.01 8.76
N SER A 112 -15.91 11.53 7.79
CA SER A 112 -17.26 11.04 7.51
C SER A 112 -17.27 9.59 7.03
N ASN A 113 -16.29 9.19 6.21
CA ASN A 113 -16.15 7.78 5.80
C ASN A 113 -15.79 6.88 6.99
N MET A 114 -14.90 7.32 7.86
CA MET A 114 -14.55 6.58 9.08
C MET A 114 -15.75 6.45 10.02
N GLU A 115 -16.52 7.52 10.23
CA GLU A 115 -17.75 7.49 11.02
C GLU A 115 -18.72 6.43 10.49
N ARG A 116 -18.93 6.37 9.17
CA ARG A 116 -19.81 5.37 8.54
C ARG A 116 -19.34 3.95 8.77
N LEU A 117 -18.03 3.70 8.72
CA LEU A 117 -17.46 2.36 8.96
C LEU A 117 -17.54 1.97 10.44
N LEU A 118 -17.26 2.91 11.35
CA LEU A 118 -17.28 2.67 12.80
C LEU A 118 -18.70 2.58 13.37
N SER A 119 -19.69 3.13 12.67
CA SER A 119 -21.11 3.03 13.05
C SER A 119 -21.76 1.69 12.65
N ILE A 120 -21.03 0.82 11.94
CA ILE A 120 -21.52 -0.53 11.63
C ILE A 120 -21.63 -1.31 12.95
N PRO A 121 -22.80 -1.90 13.27
CA PRO A 121 -22.94 -2.69 14.48
C PRO A 121 -21.92 -3.84 14.49
N ILE A 122 -21.07 -3.87 15.50
CA ILE A 122 -20.14 -4.99 15.71
C ILE A 122 -20.88 -6.16 16.35
N HIS A 123 -20.52 -7.38 15.95
CA HIS A 123 -21.03 -8.58 16.61
C HIS A 123 -20.39 -8.71 18.00
N GLY A 124 -21.22 -8.63 19.05
CA GLY A 124 -20.88 -8.83 20.46
C GLY A 124 -22.13 -9.25 21.23
#